data_AF-A0A7X7BB66-F1
#
_entry.id   AF-A0A7X7BB66-F1
#
_cell.length_a   1.000
_cell.length_b   1.000
_cell.length_c   1.000
_cell.angle_alpha   90.00
_cell.angle_beta   90.00
_cell.angle_gamma   90.00
#
_symmetry.space_group_name_H-M   'P 1'
#
loop_
_entity.id
_entity.type
_entity.pdbx_description
1 polymer ?
#
loop_
_entity_poly.entity_id
_entity_poly.type
_entity_poly.pdbx_seq_one_letter_code
_entity_poly.pdbx_strand_id
1 'polypeptide(L)'
;MTKTMHNTRQGFTLVEMLVVIGILGILSAALLSSFSHVQRAARKSQAQSQVSEVAAAFTLLLQKERLWPQEWLDQNKREMDEEVCWVFQDSKLLDVTTYLYDSNGKVKPKSDSNINKQSLDRFGMLDPWGRRELKKNQTQTPSAQVSTGGTFADHRIQFRLDEDYDGWIDSSEGLPGKGGKVRASVVVWSRGPDGKDDLETVGKPIDDSLSWPYNSRY
;
A
#
# COMPACT_ATOMS: atom_id res chain seq x y z
N MET A 1 -29.20 -28.92 63.42
CA MET A 1 -29.34 -27.45 63.26
C MET A 1 -28.47 -27.02 62.08
N THR A 2 -29.08 -26.70 60.93
CA THR A 2 -28.37 -26.23 59.72
C THR A 2 -28.79 -24.80 59.45
N LYS A 3 -27.88 -23.86 59.70
CA LYS A 3 -28.08 -22.42 59.52
C LYS A 3 -27.91 -22.09 58.03
N THR A 4 -29.01 -21.88 57.32
CA THR A 4 -29.00 -21.43 55.92
C THR A 4 -28.62 -19.94 55.87
N MET A 5 -27.43 -19.65 55.34
CA MET A 5 -26.98 -18.27 55.11
C MET A 5 -27.77 -17.69 53.93
N HIS A 6 -28.65 -16.73 54.20
CA HIS A 6 -29.31 -15.94 53.16
C HIS A 6 -28.27 -15.00 52.53
N ASN A 7 -27.90 -15.25 51.28
CA ASN A 7 -27.03 -14.38 50.51
C ASN A 7 -27.85 -13.17 50.03
N THR A 8 -27.77 -12.05 50.73
CA THR A 8 -28.42 -10.79 50.34
C THR A 8 -27.81 -10.29 49.04
N ARG A 9 -28.54 -10.43 47.92
CA ARG A 9 -28.14 -9.82 46.65
C ARG A 9 -28.27 -8.31 46.79
N GLN A 10 -27.15 -7.62 46.92
CA GLN A 10 -27.09 -6.16 46.80
C GLN A 10 -27.33 -5.79 45.34
N GLY A 11 -28.44 -5.07 45.08
CA GLY A 11 -28.75 -4.53 43.76
C GLY A 11 -28.04 -3.21 43.54
N PHE A 12 -27.55 -2.98 42.33
CA PHE A 12 -26.99 -1.69 41.92
C PHE A 12 -28.05 -0.60 41.97
N THR A 13 -27.66 0.57 42.48
CA THR A 13 -28.49 1.77 42.45
C THR A 13 -28.45 2.41 41.07
N LEU A 14 -29.52 3.11 40.70
CA LEU A 14 -29.59 3.87 39.44
C LEU A 14 -28.45 4.89 39.34
N VAL A 15 -28.09 5.51 40.46
CA VAL A 15 -27.01 6.51 40.55
C VAL A 15 -25.66 5.89 40.22
N GLU A 16 -25.35 4.70 40.72
CA GLU A 16 -24.09 4.00 40.41
C GLU A 16 -23.98 3.70 38.92
N MET A 17 -25.05 3.24 38.27
CA MET A 17 -25.04 3.02 36.82
C MET A 17 -24.92 4.33 36.03
N LEU A 18 -25.53 5.43 36.50
CA LEU A 18 -25.45 6.75 35.87
C LEU A 18 -24.04 7.33 35.91
N VAL A 19 -23.33 7.18 37.04
CA VAL A 19 -21.93 7.60 37.16
C VAL A 19 -21.02 6.79 36.24
N VAL A 20 -21.22 5.47 36.15
CA VAL A 20 -20.41 4.60 35.28
C VAL A 20 -20.55 4.98 33.81
N ILE A 21 -21.78 5.14 33.31
CA ILE A 21 -21.99 5.56 31.91
C ILE A 21 -21.48 6.99 31.68
N GLY A 22 -21.56 7.87 32.68
CA GLY A 22 -21.00 9.23 32.63
C GLY A 22 -19.49 9.21 32.45
N ILE A 23 -18.77 8.41 33.24
CA ILE A 23 -17.32 8.24 33.13
C ILE A 23 -16.96 7.59 31.78
N LEU A 24 -17.66 6.53 31.37
CA LEU A 24 -17.43 5.88 30.06
C LEU A 24 -17.66 6.84 28.89
N GLY A 25 -18.66 7.72 28.98
CA GLY A 25 -18.94 8.75 27.97
C GLY A 25 -17.78 9.75 27.83
N ILE A 26 -17.27 10.26 28.96
CA ILE A 26 -16.13 11.21 28.97
C ILE A 26 -14.87 10.54 28.39
N LEU A 27 -14.55 9.33 28.83
CA LEU A 27 -13.39 8.58 28.33
C LEU A 27 -13.52 8.28 26.82
N SER A 28 -14.69 7.85 26.37
CA SER A 28 -14.93 7.52 24.96
C SER A 28 -14.81 8.76 24.06
N ALA A 29 -15.31 9.92 24.50
CA ALA A 29 -15.18 11.17 23.75
C ALA A 29 -13.72 11.59 23.58
N ALA A 30 -12.90 11.47 24.63
CA ALA A 30 -11.47 11.77 24.55
C ALA A 30 -10.75 10.83 23.55
N LEU A 31 -11.08 9.54 23.55
CA LEU A 31 -10.49 8.55 22.65
C LEU A 31 -10.81 8.80 21.16
N LEU A 32 -12.05 9.19 20.85
CA LEU A 32 -12.47 9.41 19.45
C LEU A 32 -11.66 10.51 18.76
N SER A 33 -11.25 11.55 19.50
CA SER A 33 -10.48 12.67 18.94
C SER A 33 -9.06 12.28 18.47
N SER A 34 -8.44 11.30 19.14
CA SER A 34 -7.07 10.85 18.83
C SER A 34 -7.01 9.82 17.69
N PHE A 35 -8.12 9.12 17.44
CA PHE A 35 -8.15 7.96 16.55
C PHE A 35 -7.79 8.26 15.09
N SER A 36 -8.13 9.45 14.59
CA SER A 36 -7.85 9.86 13.20
C SER A 36 -6.35 9.92 12.89
N HIS A 37 -5.54 10.42 13.83
CA HIS A 37 -4.09 10.50 13.68
C HIS A 37 -3.44 9.11 13.68
N VAL A 38 -3.86 8.25 14.62
CA VAL A 38 -3.37 6.87 14.72
C VAL A 38 -3.65 6.10 13.44
N GLN A 39 -4.84 6.25 12.85
CA GLN A 39 -5.16 5.62 11.57
C GLN A 39 -4.27 6.11 10.43
N ARG A 40 -3.95 7.41 10.36
CA ARG A 40 -3.07 7.95 9.31
C ARG A 40 -1.65 7.41 9.48
N ALA A 41 -1.14 7.36 10.71
CA ALA A 41 0.17 6.79 11.02
C ALA A 41 0.24 5.30 10.66
N ALA A 42 -0.79 4.52 11.02
CA ALA A 42 -0.88 3.09 10.67
C ALA A 42 -0.88 2.87 9.15
N ARG A 43 -1.59 3.72 8.38
CA ARG A 43 -1.58 3.65 6.90
C ARG A 43 -0.21 3.98 6.33
N LYS A 44 0.47 4.99 6.85
CA LYS A 44 1.85 5.31 6.43
C LYS A 44 2.80 4.15 6.73
N SER A 45 2.67 3.53 7.90
CA SER A 45 3.44 2.31 8.24
C SER A 45 3.14 1.14 7.31
N GLN A 46 1.88 0.97 6.91
CA GLN A 46 1.47 -0.05 5.94
C GLN A 46 2.06 0.23 4.56
N ALA A 47 1.99 1.49 4.09
CA ALA A 47 2.57 1.90 2.81
C ALA A 47 4.08 1.67 2.79
N GLN A 48 4.77 2.02 3.87
CA GLN A 48 6.21 1.76 4.01
C GLN A 48 6.53 0.27 3.93
N SER A 49 5.77 -0.58 4.62
CA SER A 49 5.98 -2.03 4.60
C SER A 49 5.75 -2.61 3.21
N GLN A 50 4.66 -2.19 2.54
CA GLN A 50 4.33 -2.60 1.17
C GLN A 50 5.43 -2.20 0.18
N VAL A 51 5.90 -0.95 0.26
CA VAL A 51 6.97 -0.44 -0.61
C VAL A 51 8.28 -1.23 -0.42
N SER A 52 8.64 -1.56 0.83
CA SER A 52 9.82 -2.37 1.13
C SER A 52 9.70 -3.82 0.63
N GLU A 53 8.53 -4.44 0.79
CA GLU A 53 8.26 -5.80 0.31
C GLU A 53 8.38 -5.88 -1.23
N VAL A 54 7.87 -4.88 -1.92
CA VAL A 54 7.91 -4.80 -3.38
C VAL A 54 9.33 -4.57 -3.87
N ALA A 55 10.08 -3.66 -3.24
CA ALA A 55 11.49 -3.47 -3.57
C ALA A 55 12.28 -4.77 -3.41
N ALA A 56 12.04 -5.52 -2.33
CA ALA A 56 12.66 -6.83 -2.13
C ALA A 56 12.26 -7.83 -3.22
N ALA A 57 10.99 -7.87 -3.63
CA ALA A 57 10.53 -8.74 -4.72
C ALA A 57 11.20 -8.42 -6.05
N PHE A 58 11.39 -7.13 -6.40
CA PHE A 58 12.16 -6.73 -7.57
C PHE A 58 13.63 -7.18 -7.48
N THR A 59 14.27 -7.01 -6.33
CA THR A 59 15.64 -7.51 -6.13
C THR A 59 15.73 -9.03 -6.31
N LEU A 60 14.76 -9.78 -5.78
CA LEU A 60 14.69 -11.23 -5.97
C LEU A 60 14.46 -11.62 -7.44
N LEU A 61 13.63 -10.87 -8.16
CA LEU A 61 13.42 -11.07 -9.59
C LEU A 61 14.74 -10.89 -10.36
N LEU A 62 15.47 -9.80 -10.09
CA LEU A 62 16.77 -9.55 -10.69
C LEU A 62 17.78 -10.65 -10.35
N GLN A 63 17.80 -11.14 -9.11
CA GLN A 63 18.70 -12.24 -8.72
C GLN A 63 18.37 -13.54 -9.46
N LYS A 64 17.09 -13.80 -9.71
CA LYS A 64 16.61 -15.00 -10.38
C LYS A 64 16.86 -14.97 -11.88
N GLU A 65 16.42 -13.91 -12.56
CA GLU A 65 16.47 -13.79 -14.02
C GLU A 65 17.77 -13.14 -14.54
N ARG A 66 18.57 -12.54 -13.62
CA ARG A 66 19.82 -11.80 -13.88
C ARG A 66 19.69 -10.53 -14.74
N LEU A 67 18.51 -10.28 -15.28
CA LEU A 67 18.19 -9.16 -16.14
C LEU A 67 16.78 -8.68 -15.81
N TRP A 68 16.52 -7.39 -15.98
CA TRP A 68 15.17 -6.87 -16.01
C TRP A 68 14.41 -7.39 -17.24
N PRO A 69 13.08 -7.61 -17.14
CA PRO A 69 12.26 -7.94 -18.30
C PRO A 69 12.40 -6.86 -19.39
N GLN A 70 12.85 -7.24 -20.58
CA GLN A 70 13.04 -6.30 -21.70
C GLN A 70 11.75 -5.58 -22.08
N GLU A 71 10.60 -6.26 -21.97
CA GLU A 71 9.27 -5.66 -22.18
C GLU A 71 9.05 -4.41 -21.32
N TRP A 72 9.61 -4.37 -20.10
CA TRP A 72 9.46 -3.24 -19.18
C TRP A 72 10.35 -2.07 -19.58
N LEU A 73 11.58 -2.35 -20.01
CA LEU A 73 12.53 -1.33 -20.47
C LEU A 73 12.04 -0.68 -21.77
N ASP A 74 11.63 -1.50 -22.75
CA ASP A 74 11.15 -1.03 -24.06
C ASP A 74 9.90 -0.15 -23.94
N GLN A 75 9.00 -0.49 -23.01
CA GLN A 75 7.77 0.26 -22.76
C GLN A 75 7.93 1.34 -21.67
N ASN A 76 9.12 1.51 -21.12
CA ASN A 76 9.42 2.44 -20.02
C ASN A 76 8.42 2.32 -18.86
N LYS A 77 8.19 1.09 -18.40
CA LYS A 77 7.24 0.77 -17.33
C LYS A 77 7.76 1.29 -16.00
N ARG A 78 6.93 2.09 -15.34
CA ARG A 78 7.29 2.91 -14.17
C ARG A 78 6.36 2.74 -12.97
N GLU A 79 5.28 2.01 -13.17
CA GLU A 79 4.21 1.80 -12.20
C GLU A 79 3.93 0.30 -12.10
N MET A 80 3.53 -0.16 -10.92
CA MET A 80 3.04 -1.52 -10.66
C MET A 80 1.66 -1.71 -11.30
N ASP A 81 1.64 -1.71 -12.62
CA ASP A 81 0.46 -1.97 -13.43
C ASP A 81 0.07 -3.45 -13.40
N GLU A 82 -1.01 -3.78 -14.11
CA GLU A 82 -1.55 -5.13 -14.15
C GLU A 82 -0.52 -6.12 -14.72
N GLU A 83 0.22 -5.73 -15.75
CA GLU A 83 1.21 -6.58 -16.41
C GLU A 83 2.42 -6.87 -15.54
N VAL A 84 2.92 -5.86 -14.81
CA VAL A 84 3.99 -6.04 -13.82
C VAL A 84 3.52 -6.96 -12.71
N CYS A 85 2.29 -6.77 -12.22
CA CYS A 85 1.69 -7.66 -11.21
C CYS A 85 1.56 -9.10 -11.71
N TRP A 86 1.24 -9.31 -13.00
CA TRP A 86 1.20 -10.66 -13.58
C TRP A 86 2.54 -11.37 -13.46
N VAL A 87 3.65 -10.68 -13.77
CA VAL A 87 5.00 -11.27 -13.69
C VAL A 87 5.33 -11.66 -12.25
N PHE A 88 5.00 -10.81 -11.27
CA PHE A 88 5.20 -11.13 -9.87
C PHE A 88 4.31 -12.30 -9.38
N GLN A 89 3.09 -12.39 -9.90
CA GLN A 89 2.17 -13.50 -9.61
C GLN A 89 2.69 -14.83 -10.18
N ASP A 90 3.11 -14.84 -11.45
CA ASP A 90 3.61 -16.04 -12.13
C ASP A 90 4.94 -16.52 -11.54
N SER A 91 5.84 -15.59 -11.24
CA SER A 91 7.11 -15.88 -10.58
C SER A 91 6.97 -16.23 -9.09
N LYS A 92 5.78 -16.08 -8.51
CA LYS A 92 5.46 -16.31 -7.09
C LYS A 92 6.32 -15.49 -6.14
N LEU A 93 6.65 -14.25 -6.54
CA LEU A 93 7.45 -13.32 -5.77
C LEU A 93 6.59 -12.38 -4.91
N LEU A 94 5.35 -12.12 -5.32
CA LEU A 94 4.37 -11.38 -4.53
C LEU A 94 3.00 -12.06 -4.59
N ASP A 95 2.27 -12.02 -3.47
CA ASP A 95 0.90 -12.53 -3.35
C ASP A 95 -0.13 -11.53 -3.92
N VAL A 96 0.00 -11.22 -5.21
CA VAL A 96 -0.99 -10.43 -5.95
C VAL A 96 -2.03 -11.34 -6.59
N THR A 97 -3.27 -10.87 -6.68
CA THR A 97 -4.39 -11.67 -7.22
C THR A 97 -5.02 -11.02 -8.45
N THR A 98 -4.21 -10.30 -9.22
CA THR A 98 -4.62 -9.52 -10.40
C THR A 98 -5.25 -10.41 -11.46
N TYR A 99 -4.67 -11.58 -11.74
CA TYR A 99 -5.17 -12.51 -12.74
C TYR A 99 -5.71 -13.80 -12.13
N LEU A 100 -6.71 -14.38 -12.79
CA LEU A 100 -7.28 -15.67 -12.43
C LEU A 100 -6.29 -16.80 -12.68
N TYR A 101 -6.40 -17.88 -11.90
CA TYR A 101 -5.65 -19.12 -12.12
C TYR A 101 -6.42 -20.05 -13.07
N ASP A 102 -5.69 -20.87 -13.81
CA ASP A 102 -6.25 -22.01 -14.53
C ASP A 102 -6.50 -23.20 -13.59
N SER A 103 -7.14 -24.25 -14.11
CA SER A 103 -7.40 -25.48 -13.34
C SER A 103 -6.13 -26.22 -12.90
N ASN A 104 -4.97 -25.88 -13.47
CA ASN A 104 -3.67 -26.47 -13.18
C ASN A 104 -2.86 -25.62 -12.18
N GLY A 105 -3.43 -24.53 -11.66
CA GLY A 105 -2.78 -23.63 -10.72
C GLY A 105 -1.74 -22.68 -11.34
N LYS A 106 -1.73 -22.52 -12.67
CA LYS A 106 -0.94 -21.50 -13.36
C LYS A 106 -1.75 -20.22 -13.53
N VAL A 107 -1.07 -19.07 -13.53
CA VAL A 107 -1.73 -17.79 -13.80
C VAL A 107 -2.18 -17.77 -15.25
N LYS A 108 -3.43 -17.40 -15.51
CA LYS A 108 -3.94 -17.24 -16.87
C LYS A 108 -3.15 -16.16 -17.62
N PRO A 109 -3.03 -16.24 -18.96
CA PRO A 109 -2.26 -15.29 -19.74
C PRO A 109 -2.78 -13.85 -19.60
N LYS A 110 -1.86 -12.88 -19.77
CA LYS A 110 -2.09 -11.43 -19.75
C LYS A 110 -3.17 -11.04 -20.78
N SER A 111 -4.43 -11.02 -20.36
CA SER A 111 -5.58 -10.60 -21.16
C SER A 111 -6.62 -9.97 -20.24
N ASP A 112 -7.26 -8.89 -20.69
CA ASP A 112 -8.30 -8.17 -19.95
C ASP A 112 -9.44 -9.07 -19.46
N SER A 113 -9.72 -10.14 -20.21
CA SER A 113 -10.74 -11.14 -19.88
C SER A 113 -10.39 -11.99 -18.65
N ASN A 114 -9.10 -12.14 -18.36
CA ASN A 114 -8.57 -12.98 -17.28
C ASN A 114 -8.29 -12.19 -16.00
N ILE A 115 -8.49 -10.87 -16.00
CA ILE A 115 -8.34 -10.04 -14.82
C ILE A 115 -9.42 -10.42 -13.80
N ASN A 116 -9.01 -10.62 -12.56
CA ASN A 116 -9.91 -10.90 -11.47
C ASN A 116 -10.66 -9.62 -11.07
N LYS A 117 -11.89 -9.46 -11.57
CA LYS A 117 -12.74 -8.30 -11.28
C LYS A 117 -13.06 -8.12 -9.79
N GLN A 118 -12.95 -9.16 -8.97
CA GLN A 118 -13.20 -9.08 -7.52
C GLN A 118 -11.93 -8.72 -6.73
N SER A 119 -10.75 -8.82 -7.35
CA SER A 119 -9.50 -8.48 -6.70
C SER A 119 -9.36 -6.98 -6.49
N LEU A 120 -8.68 -6.61 -5.41
CA LEU A 120 -8.27 -5.23 -5.16
C LEU A 120 -7.04 -4.83 -5.97
N ASP A 121 -6.35 -5.81 -6.58
CA ASP A 121 -5.14 -5.65 -7.38
C ASP A 121 -5.43 -5.64 -8.89
N ARG A 122 -6.71 -5.58 -9.25
CA ARG A 122 -7.18 -5.63 -10.64
C ARG A 122 -6.77 -4.43 -11.50
N PHE A 123 -6.29 -3.35 -10.89
CA PHE A 123 -5.76 -2.16 -11.57
C PHE A 123 -4.23 -2.07 -11.45
N GLY A 124 -3.59 -3.19 -11.12
CA GLY A 124 -2.23 -3.22 -10.59
C GLY A 124 -2.24 -3.06 -9.07
N MET A 125 -1.04 -2.98 -8.51
CA MET A 125 -0.87 -2.97 -7.06
C MET A 125 -1.00 -1.53 -6.52
N LEU A 126 -2.14 -1.30 -5.87
CA LEU A 126 -2.48 -0.01 -5.26
C LEU A 126 -1.86 0.16 -3.88
N ASP A 127 -1.58 1.41 -3.52
CA ASP A 127 -1.22 1.81 -2.17
C ASP A 127 -2.40 1.63 -1.17
N PRO A 128 -2.19 1.83 0.14
CA PRO A 128 -3.24 1.63 1.14
C PRO A 128 -4.43 2.58 1.00
N TRP A 129 -4.26 3.75 0.39
CA TRP A 129 -5.33 4.74 0.23
C TRP A 129 -6.26 4.38 -0.92
N GLY A 130 -5.70 4.09 -2.10
CA GLY A 130 -6.44 3.59 -3.26
C GLY A 130 -7.12 2.26 -2.97
N ARG A 131 -6.40 1.30 -2.36
CA ARG A 131 -6.96 -0.03 -2.03
C ARG A 131 -8.19 0.07 -1.12
N ARG A 132 -8.21 1.05 -0.20
CA ARG A 132 -9.34 1.25 0.71
C ARG A 132 -10.58 1.77 -0.01
N GLU A 133 -10.43 2.77 -0.88
CA GLU A 133 -11.59 3.29 -1.63
C GLU A 133 -12.15 2.23 -2.57
N LEU A 134 -11.29 1.39 -3.13
CA LEU A 134 -11.71 0.26 -3.95
C LEU A 134 -12.48 -0.81 -3.13
N LYS A 135 -12.05 -1.03 -1.88
CA LYS A 135 -12.76 -1.94 -0.96
C LYS A 135 -14.16 -1.42 -0.61
N LYS A 136 -14.35 -0.10 -0.53
CA LYS A 136 -15.68 0.50 -0.29
C LYS A 136 -16.59 0.38 -1.50
N ASN A 137 -16.04 0.61 -2.70
CA ASN A 137 -16.78 0.49 -3.95
C ASN A 137 -16.02 -0.31 -5.01
N GLN A 138 -16.45 -1.54 -5.23
CA GLN A 138 -15.81 -2.47 -6.16
C GLN A 138 -16.23 -2.27 -7.62
N THR A 139 -17.05 -1.27 -7.98
CA THR A 139 -17.44 -1.00 -9.38
C THR A 139 -16.67 0.16 -10.04
N GLN A 140 -15.64 0.68 -9.37
CA GLN A 140 -14.83 1.78 -9.87
C GLN A 140 -13.99 1.40 -11.10
N THR A 141 -13.57 2.40 -11.87
CA THR A 141 -12.62 2.28 -12.98
C THR A 141 -11.24 2.84 -12.60
N PRO A 142 -10.14 2.53 -13.33
CA PRO A 142 -8.82 3.09 -13.04
C PRO A 142 -8.76 4.62 -13.04
N SER A 143 -9.58 5.26 -13.89
CA SER A 143 -9.69 6.71 -14.01
C SER A 143 -10.61 7.37 -12.98
N ALA A 144 -11.27 6.59 -12.11
CA ALA A 144 -12.14 7.15 -11.10
C ALA A 144 -11.32 7.85 -10.02
N GLN A 145 -11.87 8.95 -9.51
CA GLN A 145 -11.21 9.76 -8.48
C GLN A 145 -11.30 9.10 -7.11
N VAL A 146 -10.21 9.18 -6.36
CA VAL A 146 -10.12 8.71 -4.98
C VAL A 146 -10.47 9.89 -4.05
N SER A 147 -11.19 9.60 -2.97
CA SER A 147 -11.68 10.65 -2.04
C SER A 147 -10.58 11.51 -1.40
N THR A 148 -9.33 11.01 -1.39
CA THR A 148 -8.18 11.67 -0.78
C THR A 148 -7.38 12.53 -1.76
N GLY A 149 -7.58 12.34 -3.07
CA GLY A 149 -6.81 12.98 -4.14
C GLY A 149 -6.49 11.99 -5.26
N GLY A 150 -6.19 12.48 -6.46
CA GLY A 150 -5.78 11.64 -7.58
C GLY A 150 -6.84 10.66 -8.11
N THR A 151 -6.41 9.80 -9.01
CA THR A 151 -7.17 8.66 -9.56
C THR A 151 -6.67 7.34 -9.00
N PHE A 152 -7.42 6.25 -9.16
CA PHE A 152 -6.93 4.92 -8.77
C PHE A 152 -5.64 4.54 -9.51
N ALA A 153 -5.47 4.99 -10.76
CA ALA A 153 -4.22 4.81 -11.49
C ALA A 153 -3.04 5.52 -10.81
N ASP A 154 -3.26 6.73 -10.27
CA ASP A 154 -2.21 7.51 -9.61
C ASP A 154 -1.75 6.87 -8.29
N HIS A 155 -2.64 6.13 -7.63
CA HIS A 155 -2.37 5.36 -6.39
C HIS A 155 -1.66 4.02 -6.63
N ARG A 156 -1.24 3.71 -7.87
CA ARG A 156 -0.36 2.57 -8.12
C ARG A 156 1.02 2.83 -7.51
N ILE A 157 1.60 1.77 -6.95
CA ILE A 157 2.98 1.82 -6.45
C ILE A 157 3.93 2.10 -7.61
N GLN A 158 4.84 3.04 -7.39
CA GLN A 158 5.80 3.52 -8.36
C GLN A 158 7.12 2.82 -8.17
N PHE A 159 7.86 2.57 -9.26
CA PHE A 159 9.21 2.05 -9.17
C PHE A 159 10.12 2.60 -10.27
N ARG A 160 11.43 2.61 -10.03
CA ARG A 160 12.47 2.74 -11.06
C ARG A 160 13.49 1.63 -10.90
N LEU A 161 14.02 1.20 -12.03
CA LEU A 161 15.04 0.18 -12.14
C LEU A 161 16.35 0.86 -12.53
N ASP A 162 17.45 0.24 -12.11
CA ASP A 162 18.78 0.52 -12.62
C ASP A 162 18.87 -0.11 -14.02
N GLU A 163 18.74 0.72 -15.06
CA GLU A 163 18.60 0.25 -16.45
C GLU A 163 19.96 -0.10 -17.06
N ASP A 164 21.02 0.61 -16.63
CA ASP A 164 22.38 0.43 -17.13
C ASP A 164 23.26 -0.48 -16.25
N TYR A 165 22.72 -0.93 -15.11
CA TYR A 165 23.36 -1.78 -14.12
C TYR A 165 24.63 -1.16 -13.50
N ASP A 166 24.68 0.17 -13.39
CA ASP A 166 25.80 0.88 -12.75
C ASP A 166 25.74 0.82 -11.20
N GLY A 167 24.65 0.30 -10.64
CA GLY A 167 24.39 0.17 -9.21
C GLY A 167 23.77 1.41 -8.59
N TRP A 168 23.29 2.34 -9.42
CA TRP A 168 22.64 3.56 -9.02
C TRP A 168 21.42 3.84 -9.87
N ILE A 169 20.52 4.63 -9.31
CA ILE A 169 19.36 5.15 -10.02
C ILE A 169 19.41 6.67 -9.97
N ASP A 170 19.33 7.31 -11.13
CA ASP A 170 19.40 8.76 -11.25
C ASP A 170 18.20 9.40 -11.98
N SER A 171 18.24 10.73 -12.14
CA SER A 171 17.15 11.47 -12.78
C SER A 171 16.95 11.11 -14.27
N SER A 172 17.95 10.57 -14.96
CA SER A 172 17.83 10.14 -16.36
C SER A 172 16.98 8.87 -16.49
N GLU A 173 17.05 7.98 -15.49
CA GLU A 173 16.20 6.80 -15.35
C GLU A 173 14.84 7.14 -14.70
N GLY A 174 14.60 8.42 -14.43
CA GLY A 174 13.32 8.93 -13.94
C GLY A 174 13.14 8.85 -12.43
N LEU A 175 14.23 8.84 -11.66
CA LEU A 175 14.16 9.05 -10.20
C LEU A 175 13.41 10.36 -9.90
N PRO A 176 12.42 10.34 -8.98
CA PRO A 176 11.69 11.54 -8.61
C PRO A 176 12.57 12.47 -7.76
N GLY A 177 12.47 13.78 -8.02
CA GLY A 177 13.33 14.81 -7.42
C GLY A 177 14.53 15.20 -8.30
N LYS A 178 14.67 16.50 -8.55
CA LYS A 178 15.66 17.02 -9.51
C LYS A 178 17.10 16.80 -9.04
N GLY A 179 17.88 16.07 -9.84
CA GLY A 179 19.33 15.93 -9.67
C GLY A 179 19.76 15.00 -8.54
N GLY A 180 18.87 14.13 -8.06
CA GLY A 180 19.20 13.09 -7.09
C GLY A 180 19.82 11.86 -7.77
N LYS A 181 20.72 11.18 -7.05
CA LYS A 181 21.25 9.85 -7.39
C LYS A 181 21.13 8.97 -6.15
N VAL A 182 20.60 7.76 -6.30
CA VAL A 182 20.34 6.82 -5.19
C VAL A 182 21.06 5.53 -5.47
N ARG A 183 21.80 5.00 -4.49
CA ARG A 183 22.50 3.72 -4.64
C ARG A 183 21.55 2.56 -4.38
N ALA A 184 20.95 2.03 -5.43
CA ALA A 184 20.07 0.86 -5.38
C ALA A 184 19.92 0.28 -6.79
N SER A 185 19.62 -1.01 -6.91
CA SER A 185 19.23 -1.60 -8.20
C SER A 185 17.76 -1.34 -8.54
N VAL A 186 16.94 -1.05 -7.52
CA VAL A 186 15.52 -0.73 -7.65
C VAL A 186 15.12 0.23 -6.54
N VAL A 187 14.32 1.22 -6.89
CA VAL A 187 13.67 2.13 -5.95
C VAL A 187 12.17 2.05 -6.13
N VAL A 188 11.42 2.05 -5.03
CA VAL A 188 9.96 1.89 -5.02
C VAL A 188 9.37 2.93 -4.07
N TRP A 189 8.25 3.53 -4.43
CA TRP A 189 7.54 4.46 -3.55
C TRP A 189 6.03 4.46 -3.76
N SER A 190 5.33 4.97 -2.76
CA SER A 190 3.90 5.29 -2.80
C SER A 190 3.72 6.80 -2.78
N ARG A 191 2.85 7.30 -3.68
CA ARG A 191 2.44 8.71 -3.84
C ARG A 191 1.49 9.24 -2.76
N GLY A 192 1.41 8.54 -1.62
CA GLY A 192 0.62 9.00 -0.49
C GLY A 192 -0.91 9.10 -0.72
N PRO A 193 -1.62 9.79 0.19
CA PRO A 193 -3.05 10.06 0.11
C PRO A 193 -3.49 10.92 -1.08
N ASP A 194 -2.66 11.84 -1.57
CA ASP A 194 -3.05 12.78 -2.62
C ASP A 194 -2.83 12.25 -4.05
N GLY A 195 -2.10 11.13 -4.16
CA GLY A 195 -1.80 10.46 -5.41
C GLY A 195 -0.77 11.21 -6.25
N LYS A 196 0.02 12.11 -5.67
CA LYS A 196 1.02 12.91 -6.38
C LYS A 196 2.41 12.64 -5.84
N ASP A 197 3.41 12.89 -6.69
CA ASP A 197 4.79 12.77 -6.29
C ASP A 197 5.25 14.06 -5.57
N ASP A 198 5.52 13.92 -4.28
CA ASP A 198 5.99 15.01 -3.42
C ASP A 198 7.41 15.47 -3.80
N LEU A 199 8.25 14.53 -4.23
CA LEU A 199 9.64 14.82 -4.60
C LEU A 199 9.71 15.62 -5.91
N GLU A 200 8.79 15.38 -6.84
CA GLU A 200 8.69 16.19 -8.06
C GLU A 200 8.10 17.59 -7.79
N THR A 201 7.10 17.66 -6.91
CA THR A 201 6.33 18.90 -6.67
C THR A 201 7.02 19.83 -5.68
N VAL A 202 7.41 19.30 -4.52
CA VAL A 202 7.92 20.07 -3.37
C VAL A 202 9.41 19.80 -3.14
N GLY A 203 9.97 18.74 -3.72
CA GLY A 203 11.37 18.38 -3.58
C GLY A 203 11.71 17.63 -2.31
N LYS A 204 10.72 17.29 -1.46
CA LYS A 204 10.87 16.52 -0.22
C LYS A 204 9.62 15.66 0.03
N PRO A 205 9.73 14.47 0.62
CA PRO A 205 8.57 13.63 0.89
C PRO A 205 7.77 14.18 2.08
N ILE A 206 6.52 14.57 1.86
CA ILE A 206 5.59 15.05 2.89
C ILE A 206 4.77 13.86 3.40
N ASP A 207 4.06 13.18 2.51
CA ASP A 207 3.28 12.00 2.82
C ASP A 207 3.62 10.77 1.97
N ASP A 208 4.44 10.93 0.94
CA ASP A 208 5.10 9.83 0.24
C ASP A 208 5.87 8.90 1.18
N SER A 209 5.89 7.62 0.80
CA SER A 209 6.65 6.57 1.49
C SER A 209 7.64 5.95 0.51
N LEU A 210 8.93 6.09 0.81
CA LEU A 210 10.03 5.73 -0.07
C LEU A 210 10.73 4.45 0.42
N SER A 211 11.19 3.59 -0.49
CA SER A 211 12.02 2.44 -0.13
C SER A 211 13.47 2.82 0.23
N TRP A 212 13.90 4.02 -0.12
CA TRP A 212 15.26 4.51 0.05
C TRP A 212 15.34 5.72 0.99
N PRO A 213 16.50 5.97 1.61
CA PRO A 213 16.69 7.17 2.43
C PRO A 213 16.76 8.42 1.56
N TYR A 214 15.83 9.35 1.77
CA TYR A 214 15.81 10.65 1.07
C TYR A 214 17.08 11.50 1.29
N ASN A 215 17.74 11.38 2.45
CA ASN A 215 18.89 12.21 2.80
C ASN A 215 20.25 11.66 2.34
N SER A 216 20.26 10.67 1.44
CA SER A 216 21.46 10.08 0.84
C SER A 216 22.00 10.97 -0.28
N ARG A 217 22.48 12.17 0.03
CA ARG A 217 23.34 12.91 -0.90
C ARG A 217 24.75 12.33 -0.77
N TYR A 218 25.16 11.51 -1.74
CA TYR A 218 26.57 11.17 -1.97
C TYR A 218 27.08 11.99 -3.14
#